data_AF-A0A2M4AW66-F1
#
_entry.id   AF-A0A2M4AW66-F1
#
_cell.length_a   1.000
_cell.length_b   1.000
_cell.length_c   1.000
_cell.angle_alpha   90.00
_cell.angle_beta   90.00
_cell.angle_gamma   90.00
#
_symmetry.space_group_name_H-M   'P 1'
#
loop_
_entity.id
_entity.type
_entity.pdbx_description
1 polymer ?
#
loop_
_entity_poly.entity_id
_entity_poly.type
_entity_poly.pdbx_seq_one_letter_code
_entity_poly.pdbx_strand_id
1 'polypeptide(L)'
;LHLIQLIESNPCLWDRRHTFYRSTFRQNEAWEEIAAEVGQTAEFCQKKWRSLASSYRSVKSNLLKSMAPGSSSSSVAKPTWFAFEAMSFLQGTYEAVSPIDTDTTPEQKYRPTPSPPPPPVCQTTPPRTRAQNQKRRWNETNPPYSEVLKTLSEMQALSDKVAEVLSVPETEGTTFGMMAAKKLDSWSPVRRKKLILRFEKQLVAEEELRLLENHGIRLD
;
A
#
# COMPACT_ATOMS: atom_id res chain seq x y z
N LEU A 1 8.14 14.46 -18.87
CA LEU A 1 8.02 14.77 -17.43
C LEU A 1 6.55 14.99 -17.01
N HIS A 2 5.58 14.46 -17.77
CA HIS A 2 4.15 14.78 -17.63
C HIS A 2 3.58 14.53 -16.22
N LEU A 3 3.83 13.36 -15.62
CA LEU A 3 3.40 13.05 -14.26
C LEU A 3 3.87 14.08 -13.21
N ILE A 4 5.10 14.62 -13.37
CA ILE A 4 5.65 15.58 -12.41
C ILE A 4 4.91 16.92 -12.51
N GLN A 5 4.56 17.35 -13.73
CA GLN A 5 3.81 18.58 -13.98
C GLN A 5 2.40 18.52 -13.38
N LEU A 6 1.74 17.37 -13.50
CA LEU A 6 0.41 17.15 -12.92
C LEU A 6 0.42 17.09 -11.40
N ILE A 7 1.50 16.60 -10.80
CA ILE A 7 1.65 16.60 -9.34
C ILE A 7 1.98 18.01 -8.86
N GLU A 8 2.82 18.74 -9.58
CA GLU A 8 3.14 20.15 -9.28
C GLU A 8 1.88 21.01 -9.23
N SER A 9 0.95 20.83 -10.18
CA SER A 9 -0.34 21.55 -10.20
C SER A 9 -1.32 21.15 -9.09
N ASN A 10 -1.02 20.10 -8.31
CA ASN A 10 -1.83 19.60 -7.21
C ASN A 10 -1.09 19.70 -5.85
N PRO A 11 -1.01 20.89 -5.22
CA PRO A 11 -0.29 21.09 -3.96
C PRO A 11 -0.76 20.24 -2.79
N CYS A 12 -2.01 19.75 -2.80
CA CYS A 12 -2.53 18.82 -1.80
C CYS A 12 -1.74 17.50 -1.71
N LEU A 13 -0.98 17.15 -2.75
CA LEU A 13 -0.19 15.92 -2.83
C LEU A 13 1.25 16.07 -2.28
N TRP A 14 1.80 17.28 -2.26
CA TRP A 14 3.23 17.48 -1.99
C TRP A 14 3.58 18.65 -1.06
N ASP A 15 2.73 19.69 -0.96
CA ASP A 15 2.99 20.82 -0.06
C ASP A 15 2.35 20.59 1.31
N ARG A 16 3.20 20.38 2.32
CA ARG A 16 2.79 20.20 3.72
C ARG A 16 2.05 21.41 4.31
N ARG A 17 2.23 22.59 3.72
CA ARG A 17 1.60 23.85 4.15
C ARG A 17 0.22 24.03 3.52
N HIS A 18 -0.14 23.21 2.52
CA HIS A 18 -1.43 23.29 1.87
C HIS A 18 -2.54 22.80 2.82
N THR A 19 -3.65 23.52 2.85
CA THR A 19 -4.79 23.25 3.75
C THR A 19 -5.34 21.83 3.58
N PHE A 20 -5.35 21.32 2.34
CA PHE A 20 -5.84 19.99 2.03
C PHE A 20 -4.79 18.87 2.08
N TYR A 21 -3.55 19.15 2.49
CA TYR A 21 -2.50 18.12 2.59
C TYR A 21 -2.81 17.01 3.61
N ARG A 22 -3.64 17.29 4.63
CA ARG A 22 -4.08 16.28 5.60
C ARG A 22 -5.40 15.60 5.23
N SER A 23 -6.04 16.03 4.14
CA SER A 23 -7.32 15.47 3.70
C SER A 23 -7.08 14.30 2.77
N THR A 24 -7.27 13.08 3.29
CA THR A 24 -7.18 11.84 2.49
C THR A 24 -8.17 11.84 1.33
N PHE A 25 -9.37 12.39 1.54
CA PHE A 25 -10.39 12.53 0.50
C PHE A 25 -9.88 13.36 -0.70
N ARG A 26 -9.35 14.57 -0.43
CA ARG A 26 -8.82 15.46 -1.49
C ARG A 26 -7.60 14.90 -2.19
N GLN A 27 -6.76 14.15 -1.46
CA GLN A 27 -5.60 13.49 -2.05
C GLN A 27 -6.01 12.35 -2.97
N ASN A 28 -7.00 11.55 -2.59
CA ASN A 28 -7.51 10.49 -3.43
C ASN A 28 -8.15 11.04 -4.70
N GLU A 29 -8.98 12.09 -4.57
CA GLU A 29 -9.57 12.80 -5.71
C GLU A 29 -8.51 13.26 -6.71
N ALA A 30 -7.47 13.97 -6.23
CA ALA A 30 -6.37 14.41 -7.07
C ALA A 30 -5.58 13.25 -7.71
N TRP A 31 -5.37 12.13 -7.01
CA TRP A 31 -4.70 10.97 -7.58
C TRP A 31 -5.51 10.29 -8.69
N GLU A 32 -6.84 10.23 -8.56
CA GLU A 32 -7.73 9.69 -9.58
C GLU A 32 -7.74 10.59 -10.84
N GLU A 33 -7.79 11.92 -10.66
CA GLU A 33 -7.71 12.86 -11.79
C GLU A 33 -6.38 12.72 -12.55
N ILE A 34 -5.26 12.68 -11.83
CA ILE A 34 -3.93 12.48 -12.44
C ILE A 34 -3.84 11.12 -13.14
N ALA A 35 -4.42 10.07 -12.54
CA ALA A 35 -4.44 8.74 -13.11
C ALA A 35 -5.21 8.69 -14.44
N ALA A 36 -6.37 9.36 -14.49
CA ALA A 36 -7.17 9.48 -15.70
C ALA A 36 -6.41 10.21 -16.82
N GLU A 37 -5.72 11.30 -16.51
CA GLU A 37 -4.96 12.08 -17.50
C GLU A 37 -3.74 11.32 -18.03
N VAL A 38 -3.05 10.58 -17.16
CA VAL A 38 -1.88 9.76 -17.54
C VAL A 38 -2.28 8.44 -18.23
N GLY A 39 -3.55 8.03 -18.13
CA GLY A 39 -4.03 6.74 -18.64
C GLY A 39 -3.50 5.54 -17.86
N GLN A 40 -3.33 5.69 -16.54
CA GLN A 40 -2.82 4.66 -15.63
C GLN A 40 -3.68 4.59 -14.36
N THR A 41 -3.37 3.68 -13.43
CA THR A 41 -4.07 3.63 -12.14
C THR A 41 -3.48 4.61 -11.12
N ALA A 42 -4.29 5.09 -10.18
CA ALA A 42 -3.85 5.95 -9.09
C ALA A 42 -2.69 5.32 -8.29
N GLU A 43 -2.76 4.01 -8.02
CA GLU A 43 -1.70 3.26 -7.35
C GLU A 43 -0.37 3.28 -8.11
N PHE A 44 -0.41 3.14 -9.44
CA PHE A 44 0.76 3.20 -10.29
C PHE A 44 1.42 4.58 -10.24
N CYS A 45 0.60 5.64 -10.39
CA CYS A 45 1.04 7.03 -10.30
C CYS A 45 1.67 7.34 -8.93
N GLN A 46 1.04 6.91 -7.83
CA GLN A 46 1.58 7.05 -6.47
C GLN A 46 2.91 6.31 -6.29
N LYS A 47 3.01 5.08 -6.79
CA LYS A 47 4.26 4.29 -6.71
C LYS A 47 5.38 4.96 -7.50
N LYS A 48 5.07 5.45 -8.71
CA LYS A 48 6.02 6.16 -9.56
C LYS A 48 6.49 7.47 -8.91
N TRP A 49 5.57 8.24 -8.34
CA TRP A 49 5.87 9.46 -7.60
C TRP A 49 6.77 9.20 -6.40
N ARG A 50 6.48 8.17 -5.58
CA ARG A 50 7.34 7.78 -4.45
C ARG A 50 8.78 7.48 -4.88
N SER A 51 8.95 6.77 -5.99
CA SER A 51 10.26 6.48 -6.57
C SER A 51 10.97 7.76 -7.02
N LEU A 52 10.29 8.65 -7.75
CA LEU A 52 10.84 9.94 -8.18
C LEU A 52 11.24 10.82 -7.00
N ALA A 53 10.37 10.99 -6.01
CA ALA A 53 10.65 11.78 -4.82
C ALA A 53 11.82 11.22 -4.00
N SER A 54 12.00 9.89 -3.98
CA SER A 54 13.17 9.26 -3.36
C SER A 54 14.46 9.65 -4.07
N SER A 55 14.50 9.49 -5.40
CA SER A 55 15.64 9.89 -6.23
C SER A 55 15.97 11.38 -6.07
N TYR A 56 14.95 12.25 -6.06
CA TYR A 56 15.12 13.69 -5.84
C TYR A 56 15.82 13.98 -4.51
N ARG A 57 15.37 13.36 -3.41
CA ARG A 57 15.98 13.53 -2.08
C ARG A 57 17.43 13.05 -2.05
N SER A 58 17.74 11.91 -2.67
CA SER A 58 19.11 11.41 -2.76
C SER A 58 20.02 12.35 -3.53
N VAL A 59 19.56 12.86 -4.69
CA VAL A 59 20.33 13.83 -5.50
C VAL A 59 20.51 15.14 -4.75
N LYS A 60 19.47 15.68 -4.10
CA LYS A 60 19.56 16.89 -3.25
C LYS A 60 20.55 16.70 -2.10
N SER A 61 20.52 15.56 -1.40
CA SER A 61 21.45 15.26 -0.32
C SER A 61 22.91 15.21 -0.79
N ASN A 62 23.17 14.54 -1.92
CA ASN A 62 24.52 14.47 -2.49
C ASN A 62 25.02 15.86 -2.93
N LEU A 63 24.14 16.68 -3.51
CA LEU A 63 24.46 18.06 -3.88
C LEU A 63 24.84 18.90 -2.64
N LEU A 64 24.03 18.85 -1.58
CA LEU A 64 24.33 19.57 -0.33
C LEU A 64 25.65 19.12 0.30
N LYS A 65 25.97 17.82 0.27
CA LYS A 65 27.25 17.28 0.74
C LYS A 65 28.44 17.77 -0.09
N SER A 66 28.26 17.90 -1.41
CA SER A 66 29.33 18.41 -2.29
C SER A 66 29.62 19.89 -2.06
N MET A 67 28.65 20.66 -1.54
CA MET A 67 28.77 22.08 -1.23
C MET A 67 29.21 22.39 0.20
N ALA A 68 29.41 21.38 1.05
CA ALA A 68 29.81 21.59 2.44
C ALA A 68 31.24 22.14 2.54
N PRO A 69 31.53 23.06 3.47
CA PRO A 69 32.87 23.62 3.67
C PRO A 69 33.84 22.50 4.04
N GLY A 70 34.87 22.29 3.21
CA GLY A 70 35.84 21.19 3.31
C GLY A 70 35.83 20.21 2.13
N SER A 71 34.89 20.34 1.19
CA SER A 71 34.88 19.56 -0.05
C SER A 71 35.87 20.13 -1.07
N SER A 72 36.72 19.29 -1.64
CA SER A 72 37.90 19.66 -2.45
C SER A 72 37.58 20.05 -3.91
N SER A 73 36.30 20.25 -4.26
CA SER A 73 35.90 20.59 -5.62
C SER A 73 35.42 22.04 -5.70
N SER A 74 36.22 22.90 -6.35
CA SER A 74 35.89 24.31 -6.61
C SER A 74 34.79 24.50 -7.67
N SER A 75 34.23 23.41 -8.21
CA SER A 75 33.13 23.46 -9.19
C SER A 75 31.83 22.98 -8.55
N VAL A 76 30.81 23.83 -8.54
CA VAL A 76 29.44 23.47 -8.14
C VAL A 76 28.99 22.24 -8.91
N ALA A 77 28.84 21.10 -8.24
CA ALA A 77 28.34 19.87 -8.85
C ALA A 77 26.93 20.12 -9.39
N LYS A 78 26.75 20.04 -10.71
CA LYS A 78 25.40 20.14 -11.30
C LYS A 78 24.67 18.81 -11.12
N PRO A 79 23.42 18.79 -10.64
CA PRO A 79 22.65 17.57 -10.51
C PRO A 79 22.40 16.97 -11.90
N THR A 80 22.83 15.73 -12.12
CA THR A 80 22.78 15.05 -13.43
C THR A 80 21.45 14.33 -13.70
N TRP A 81 20.54 14.32 -12.72
CA TRP A 81 19.31 13.55 -12.82
C TRP A 81 18.23 14.30 -13.62
N PHE A 82 17.69 13.64 -14.66
CA PHE A 82 16.82 14.25 -15.68
C PHE A 82 15.55 14.94 -15.13
N ALA A 83 15.08 14.54 -13.95
CA ALA A 83 13.88 15.10 -13.32
C ALA A 83 14.19 16.09 -12.20
N PHE A 84 15.48 16.39 -11.95
CA PHE A 84 15.87 17.23 -10.80
C PHE A 84 15.30 18.64 -10.90
N GLU A 85 15.46 19.30 -12.04
CA GLU A 85 14.95 20.65 -12.28
C GLU A 85 13.42 20.69 -12.23
N ALA A 86 12.77 19.70 -12.84
CA ALA A 86 11.31 19.56 -12.83
C ALA A 86 10.72 19.30 -11.44
N MET A 87 11.51 18.81 -10.48
CA MET A 87 11.08 18.58 -9.09
C MET A 87 11.60 19.66 -8.12
N SER A 88 12.16 20.76 -8.65
CA SER A 88 12.68 21.87 -7.83
C SER A 88 11.61 22.57 -6.98
N PHE A 89 10.33 22.49 -7.38
CA PHE A 89 9.19 22.99 -6.59
C PHE A 89 9.11 22.38 -5.18
N LEU A 90 9.72 21.21 -4.97
CA LEU A 90 9.79 20.55 -3.66
C LEU A 90 10.83 21.16 -2.71
N GLN A 91 11.69 22.08 -3.17
CA GLN A 91 12.83 22.56 -2.38
C GLN A 91 12.40 23.23 -1.07
N GLY A 92 11.29 23.96 -1.08
CA GLY A 92 10.76 24.70 0.08
C GLY A 92 9.86 23.90 1.03
N THR A 93 9.49 22.65 0.71
CA THR A 93 8.58 21.84 1.55
C THR A 93 9.31 20.94 2.54
N TYR A 94 10.62 20.73 2.32
CA TYR A 94 11.46 19.88 3.17
C TYR A 94 12.31 20.66 4.18
N GLU A 95 12.40 21.99 4.09
CA GLU A 95 13.26 22.81 4.96
C GLU A 95 12.57 23.36 6.22
N ALA A 96 11.25 23.18 6.34
CA ALA A 96 10.48 23.61 7.51
C ALA A 96 10.09 22.43 8.42
N VAL A 97 11.07 21.81 9.08
CA VAL A 97 10.84 21.16 10.39
C VAL A 97 12.09 21.35 11.25
N SER A 98 12.22 22.51 11.89
CA SER A 98 12.80 22.54 13.24
C SER A 98 11.80 21.85 14.19
N PRO A 99 12.25 21.14 15.23
CA PRO A 99 11.38 20.67 16.29
C PRO A 99 10.78 21.91 16.98
N ILE A 100 9.53 22.22 16.65
CA ILE A 100 8.77 23.25 17.37
C ILE A 100 7.97 22.49 18.42
N ASP A 101 8.36 22.73 19.67
CA ASP A 101 7.57 22.46 20.85
C ASP A 101 6.14 22.93 20.63
N THR A 102 5.20 22.00 20.73
CA THR A 102 3.76 22.28 20.80
C THR A 102 3.46 23.11 22.04
N ASP A 103 3.47 24.43 21.90
CA ASP A 103 2.54 25.30 22.60
C ASP A 103 2.46 26.64 21.86
N THR A 104 1.38 26.85 21.09
CA THR A 104 0.79 28.16 20.80
C THR A 104 -0.50 27.92 20.03
N THR A 105 -1.61 27.94 20.78
CA THR A 105 -2.97 28.13 20.29
C THR A 105 -3.05 29.49 19.57
N PRO A 106 -3.53 29.59 18.31
CA PRO A 106 -3.95 30.86 17.75
C PRO A 106 -5.36 31.18 18.26
N GLU A 107 -5.41 32.13 19.19
CA GLU A 107 -6.61 32.80 19.63
C GLU A 107 -7.22 33.56 18.44
N GLN A 108 -8.43 33.17 18.02
CA GLN A 108 -9.22 33.94 17.04
C GLN A 108 -10.55 34.37 17.67
N LYS A 109 -10.63 35.69 17.86
CA LYS A 109 -11.71 36.49 18.43
C LYS A 109 -13.09 36.11 17.87
N TYR A 110 -14.01 35.69 18.74
CA TYR A 110 -15.45 35.75 18.49
C TYR A 110 -16.14 36.62 19.56
N ARG A 111 -16.96 37.55 19.05
CA ARG A 111 -17.83 38.51 19.74
C ARG A 111 -18.94 37.78 20.53
N PRO A 112 -19.40 38.28 21.69
CA PRO A 112 -20.42 37.61 22.47
C PRO A 112 -21.83 37.89 21.92
N THR A 113 -22.63 36.84 21.75
CA THR A 113 -24.10 36.90 21.65
C THR A 113 -24.69 35.96 22.72
N PRO A 114 -25.84 36.30 23.32
CA PRO A 114 -26.29 35.69 24.58
C PRO A 114 -26.79 34.25 24.38
N SER A 115 -26.43 33.40 25.33
CA SER A 115 -26.73 31.96 25.39
C SER A 115 -28.24 31.68 25.58
N PRO A 116 -28.80 30.63 24.97
CA PRO A 116 -30.03 30.02 25.44
C PRO A 116 -29.74 29.05 26.62
N PRO A 117 -30.74 28.73 27.48
CA PRO A 117 -30.55 27.92 28.68
C PRO A 117 -30.19 26.45 28.35
N PRO A 118 -29.53 25.73 29.27
CA PRO A 118 -29.04 24.38 29.01
C PRO A 118 -30.19 23.36 28.90
N PRO A 119 -30.12 22.40 27.94
CA PRO A 119 -30.99 21.22 27.94
C PRO A 119 -30.60 20.24 29.07
N PRO A 120 -31.52 19.33 29.46
CA PRO A 120 -31.39 18.52 30.66
C PRO A 120 -30.17 17.60 30.58
N VAL A 121 -29.57 17.37 31.74
CA VAL A 121 -28.38 16.54 31.98
C VAL A 121 -28.49 15.20 31.25
N CYS A 122 -27.90 15.10 30.06
CA CYS A 122 -27.55 13.83 29.46
C CYS A 122 -26.30 13.30 30.16
N GLN A 123 -26.38 12.07 30.66
CA GLN A 123 -25.27 11.33 31.22
C GLN A 123 -24.24 11.04 30.11
N THR A 124 -23.39 12.00 29.79
CA THR A 124 -22.18 11.73 29.02
C THR A 124 -21.13 11.21 29.98
N THR A 125 -20.63 10.00 29.69
CA THR A 125 -19.41 9.48 30.32
C THR A 125 -18.31 10.55 30.31
N PRO A 126 -17.54 10.69 31.40
CA PRO A 126 -16.55 11.76 31.50
C PRO A 126 -15.56 11.67 30.33
N PRO A 127 -15.17 12.79 29.70
CA PRO A 127 -14.19 12.80 28.64
C PRO A 127 -12.90 12.13 29.12
N ARG A 128 -12.51 11.05 28.43
CA ARG A 128 -11.33 10.26 28.77
C ARG A 128 -10.09 11.16 28.74
N THR A 129 -9.31 11.18 29.81
CA THR A 129 -8.23 12.16 29.97
C THR A 129 -7.11 11.93 28.95
N ARG A 130 -6.37 13.00 28.60
CA ARG A 130 -5.19 12.94 27.72
C ARG A 130 -4.19 11.85 28.17
N ALA A 131 -4.01 11.68 29.48
CA ALA A 131 -3.16 10.65 30.07
C ALA A 131 -3.66 9.23 29.78
N GLN A 132 -4.97 8.99 29.85
CA GLN A 132 -5.56 7.69 29.55
C GLN A 132 -5.43 7.32 28.06
N ASN A 133 -5.50 8.29 27.16
CA ASN A 133 -5.26 8.06 25.73
C ASN A 133 -3.78 7.82 25.43
N GLN A 134 -2.86 8.55 26.06
CA GLN A 134 -1.42 8.28 25.96
C GLN A 134 -1.05 6.88 26.47
N LYS A 135 -1.63 6.45 27.59
CA LYS A 135 -1.37 5.11 28.14
C LYS A 135 -1.88 3.99 27.23
N ARG A 136 -3.07 4.15 26.63
CA ARG A 136 -3.57 3.19 25.62
C ARG A 136 -2.66 3.13 24.41
N ARG A 137 -2.29 4.28 23.86
CA ARG A 137 -1.38 4.36 22.72
C ARG A 137 -0.05 3.67 23.00
N TRP A 138 0.50 3.84 24.21
CA TRP A 138 1.73 3.17 24.62
C TRP A 138 1.55 1.64 24.74
N ASN A 139 0.45 1.17 25.33
CA ASN A 139 0.13 -0.26 25.42
C ASN A 139 -0.14 -0.88 24.04
N GLU A 140 -0.73 -0.14 23.10
CA GLU A 140 -0.92 -0.59 21.71
C GLU A 140 0.43 -0.75 20.98
N THR A 141 1.38 0.16 21.23
CA THR A 141 2.74 0.07 20.65
C THR A 141 3.66 -0.89 21.39
N ASN A 142 3.36 -1.23 22.64
CA ASN A 142 4.13 -2.12 23.50
C ASN A 142 3.15 -3.10 24.18
N PRO A 143 2.58 -4.05 23.42
CA PRO A 143 1.64 -5.01 23.98
C PRO A 143 2.36 -5.87 25.03
N PRO A 144 1.66 -6.22 26.12
CA PRO A 144 2.21 -7.14 27.11
C PRO A 144 2.50 -8.50 26.45
N TYR A 145 3.55 -9.16 26.91
CA TYR A 145 4.00 -10.44 26.36
C TYR A 145 2.90 -11.51 26.32
N SER A 146 1.96 -11.50 27.28
CA SER A 146 0.81 -12.40 27.32
C SER A 146 -0.14 -12.22 26.12
N GLU A 147 -0.33 -11.00 25.66
CA GLU A 147 -1.17 -10.70 24.49
C GLU A 147 -0.48 -11.15 23.21
N VAL A 148 0.84 -10.91 23.10
CA VAL A 148 1.65 -11.44 21.99
C VAL A 148 1.56 -12.96 21.92
N LEU A 149 1.76 -13.67 23.03
CA LEU A 149 1.63 -15.13 23.06
C LEU A 149 0.24 -15.63 22.67
N LYS A 150 -0.82 -14.92 23.11
CA LYS A 150 -2.19 -15.24 22.72
C LYS A 150 -2.38 -15.10 21.22
N THR A 151 -1.94 -13.99 20.63
CA THR A 151 -2.05 -13.77 19.18
C THR A 151 -1.26 -14.82 18.39
N LEU A 152 -0.05 -15.20 18.85
CA LEU A 152 0.73 -16.26 18.22
C LEU A 152 0.02 -17.62 18.29
N SER A 153 -0.59 -17.95 19.43
CA SER A 153 -1.37 -19.18 19.58
C SER A 153 -2.61 -19.19 18.67
N GLU A 154 -3.30 -18.06 18.56
CA GLU A 154 -4.44 -17.89 17.65
C GLU A 154 -4.00 -18.04 16.18
N MET A 155 -2.88 -17.41 15.81
CA MET A 155 -2.29 -17.54 14.47
C MET A 155 -1.88 -18.98 14.16
N GLN A 156 -1.30 -19.70 15.12
CA GLN A 156 -0.94 -21.11 14.97
C GLN A 156 -2.20 -21.96 14.76
N ALA A 157 -3.23 -21.77 15.58
CA ALA A 157 -4.49 -22.51 15.44
C ALA A 157 -5.18 -22.23 14.10
N LEU A 158 -5.09 -21.00 13.57
CA LEU A 158 -5.56 -20.68 12.23
C LEU A 158 -4.71 -21.36 11.15
N SER A 159 -3.39 -21.39 11.31
CA SER A 159 -2.49 -22.09 10.40
C SER A 159 -2.81 -23.58 10.32
N ASP A 160 -3.05 -24.23 11.47
CA ASP A 160 -3.37 -25.65 11.54
C ASP A 160 -4.71 -25.95 10.86
N LYS A 161 -5.72 -25.09 11.07
CA LYS A 161 -7.02 -25.19 10.36
C LYS A 161 -6.87 -25.03 8.85
N VAL A 162 -6.03 -24.09 8.41
CA VAL A 162 -5.75 -23.91 6.98
C VAL A 162 -5.03 -25.13 6.42
N ALA A 163 -4.07 -25.70 7.15
CA ALA A 163 -3.38 -26.92 6.75
C ALA A 163 -4.31 -28.11 6.64
N GLU A 164 -5.31 -28.23 7.53
CA GLU A 164 -6.35 -29.25 7.46
C GLU A 164 -7.25 -29.07 6.24
N VAL A 165 -7.72 -27.85 5.96
CA VAL A 165 -8.54 -27.55 4.77
C VAL A 165 -7.78 -27.77 3.47
N LEU A 166 -6.47 -27.50 3.46
CA LEU A 166 -5.59 -27.72 2.31
C LEU A 166 -5.06 -29.16 2.22
N SER A 167 -5.36 -30.01 3.20
CA SER A 167 -4.97 -31.42 3.15
C SER A 167 -5.75 -32.09 2.02
N VAL A 168 -5.05 -32.34 0.92
CA VAL A 168 -5.59 -33.10 -0.19
C VAL A 168 -5.47 -34.58 0.18
N PRO A 169 -6.56 -35.37 0.23
CA PRO A 169 -6.48 -36.78 0.55
C PRO A 169 -5.57 -37.49 -0.46
N GLU A 170 -4.65 -38.33 0.03
CA GLU A 170 -3.76 -39.12 -0.80
C GLU A 170 -4.55 -40.20 -1.55
N THR A 171 -5.12 -39.80 -2.68
CA THR A 171 -5.74 -40.69 -3.66
C THR A 171 -4.73 -41.06 -4.74
N GLU A 172 -5.02 -42.13 -5.49
CA GLU A 172 -4.22 -42.49 -6.66
C GLU A 172 -4.11 -41.33 -7.67
N GLY A 173 -5.21 -40.59 -7.87
CA GLY A 173 -5.26 -39.43 -8.75
C GLY A 173 -4.34 -38.29 -8.30
N THR A 174 -4.27 -38.02 -7.00
CA THR A 174 -3.40 -36.96 -6.46
C THR A 174 -1.93 -37.34 -6.53
N THR A 175 -1.61 -38.61 -6.30
CA THR A 175 -0.24 -39.15 -6.40
C THR A 175 0.25 -39.10 -7.85
N PHE A 176 -0.59 -39.54 -8.80
CA PHE A 176 -0.33 -39.42 -10.23
C PHE A 176 -0.18 -37.96 -10.66
N GLY A 177 -1.11 -37.09 -10.25
CA GLY A 177 -1.10 -35.66 -10.57
C GLY A 177 0.18 -34.96 -10.12
N MET A 178 0.65 -35.24 -8.90
CA MET A 178 1.91 -34.68 -8.39
C MET A 178 3.14 -35.18 -9.17
N MET A 179 3.17 -36.48 -9.53
CA MET A 179 4.24 -37.06 -10.34
C MET A 179 4.27 -36.44 -11.75
N ALA A 180 3.10 -36.28 -12.37
CA ALA A 180 2.93 -35.64 -13.67
C ALA A 180 3.35 -34.16 -13.63
N ALA A 181 2.93 -33.41 -12.61
CA ALA A 181 3.30 -32.00 -12.42
C ALA A 181 4.83 -31.82 -12.35
N LYS A 182 5.52 -32.61 -11.50
CA LYS A 182 6.99 -32.59 -11.40
C LYS A 182 7.67 -32.85 -12.73
N LYS A 183 7.14 -33.76 -13.55
CA LYS A 183 7.67 -34.04 -14.90
C LYS A 183 7.39 -32.90 -15.87
N LEU A 184 6.18 -32.36 -15.88
CA LEU A 184 5.77 -31.24 -16.74
C LEU A 184 6.60 -29.97 -16.47
N ASP A 185 7.01 -29.75 -15.22
CA ASP A 185 7.84 -28.61 -14.84
C ASP A 185 9.24 -28.62 -15.48
N SER A 186 9.75 -29.81 -15.80
CA SER A 186 11.03 -29.97 -16.52
C SER A 186 10.94 -29.70 -18.03
N TRP A 187 9.75 -29.48 -18.57
CA TRP A 187 9.52 -29.30 -20.01
C TRP A 187 9.33 -27.82 -20.38
N SER A 188 9.64 -27.48 -21.64
CA SER A 188 9.37 -26.14 -22.17
C SER A 188 7.88 -25.82 -22.13
N PRO A 189 7.49 -24.54 -21.99
CA PRO A 189 6.08 -24.14 -21.88
C PRO A 189 5.21 -24.65 -23.03
N VAL A 190 5.74 -24.65 -24.26
CA VAL A 190 5.03 -25.14 -25.45
C VAL A 190 4.80 -26.65 -25.38
N ARG A 191 5.82 -27.44 -25.01
CA ARG A 191 5.71 -28.90 -24.90
C ARG A 191 4.77 -29.28 -23.76
N ARG A 192 4.86 -28.59 -22.62
CA ARG A 192 3.97 -28.74 -21.46
C ARG A 192 2.51 -28.52 -21.86
N LYS A 193 2.21 -27.37 -22.48
CA LYS A 193 0.85 -27.01 -22.92
C LYS A 193 0.30 -28.02 -23.93
N LYS A 194 1.13 -28.47 -24.87
CA LYS A 194 0.73 -29.49 -25.85
C LYS A 194 0.36 -30.83 -25.19
N LEU A 195 1.07 -31.25 -24.13
CA LEU A 195 0.74 -32.48 -23.42
C LEU A 195 -0.53 -32.34 -22.59
N ILE A 196 -0.69 -31.23 -21.87
CA ILE A 196 -1.89 -30.94 -21.07
C ILE A 196 -3.14 -31.02 -21.95
N LEU A 197 -3.13 -30.34 -23.11
CA LEU A 197 -4.25 -30.37 -24.06
C LEU A 197 -4.57 -31.77 -24.59
N ARG A 198 -3.57 -32.66 -24.71
CA ARG A 198 -3.81 -34.05 -25.14
C ARG A 198 -4.49 -34.84 -24.04
N PHE A 199 -4.03 -34.68 -22.80
CA PHE A 199 -4.63 -35.33 -21.64
C PHE A 199 -6.05 -34.84 -21.39
N GLU A 200 -6.30 -33.53 -21.46
CA GLU A 200 -7.64 -32.95 -21.33
C GLU A 200 -8.61 -33.55 -22.35
N LYS A 201 -8.20 -33.67 -23.62
CA LYS A 201 -9.02 -34.31 -24.65
C LYS A 201 -9.33 -35.77 -24.36
N GLN A 202 -8.37 -36.52 -23.83
CA GLN A 202 -8.58 -37.93 -23.46
C GLN A 202 -9.54 -38.05 -22.27
N LEU A 203 -9.40 -37.19 -21.26
CA LEU A 203 -10.29 -37.17 -20.10
C LEU A 203 -11.74 -36.84 -20.50
N VAL A 204 -11.92 -35.84 -21.37
CA VAL A 204 -13.26 -35.49 -21.89
C VAL A 204 -13.88 -36.66 -22.65
N ALA A 205 -13.11 -37.34 -23.51
CA ALA A 205 -13.62 -38.49 -24.25
C ALA A 205 -14.04 -39.67 -23.35
N GLU A 206 -13.28 -39.95 -22.29
CA GLU A 206 -13.64 -40.95 -21.28
C GLU A 206 -14.89 -40.56 -20.48
N GLU A 207 -15.04 -39.27 -20.17
CA GLU A 207 -16.23 -38.76 -19.48
C GLU A 207 -17.49 -38.84 -20.35
N GLU A 208 -17.38 -38.51 -21.64
CA GLU A 208 -18.44 -38.71 -22.64
C GLU A 208 -18.87 -40.18 -22.73
N LEU A 209 -17.91 -41.10 -22.81
CA LEU A 209 -18.20 -42.55 -22.82
C LEU A 209 -18.92 -42.98 -21.55
N ARG A 210 -18.45 -42.52 -20.39
CA ARG A 210 -19.08 -42.83 -19.10
C ARG A 210 -20.52 -42.30 -19.01
N LEU A 211 -20.81 -41.13 -19.58
CA LEU A 211 -22.16 -40.56 -19.64
C LEU A 211 -23.06 -41.36 -20.60
N LEU A 212 -22.53 -41.78 -21.74
CA LEU A 212 -23.22 -42.66 -22.68
C LEU A 212 -23.58 -44.00 -22.04
N GLU A 213 -22.62 -44.64 -21.36
CA GLU A 213 -22.82 -45.95 -20.72
C GLU A 213 -23.84 -45.91 -19.58
N ASN A 214 -23.76 -44.88 -18.72
CA ASN A 214 -24.61 -44.82 -17.52
C ASN A 214 -25.96 -44.14 -17.74
N HIS A 215 -26.05 -43.22 -18.70
CA HIS A 215 -27.23 -42.35 -18.87
C HIS A 215 -27.75 -42.27 -20.31
N GLY A 216 -27.05 -42.84 -21.29
CA GLY A 216 -27.45 -42.80 -22.70
C GLY A 216 -27.39 -41.40 -23.33
N ILE A 217 -26.69 -40.45 -22.71
CA ILE A 217 -26.60 -39.06 -23.15
C ILE A 217 -25.39 -38.89 -24.06
N ARG A 218 -25.61 -38.33 -25.26
CA ARG A 218 -24.56 -37.96 -26.22
C ARG A 218 -24.39 -36.43 -26.26
N LEU A 219 -23.15 -35.97 -26.13
CA LEU A 219 -22.79 -34.55 -26.23
C LEU A 219 -22.39 -34.28 -27.69
N ASP A 220 -23.39 -34.01 -28.54
CA ASP A 220 -23.21 -33.62 -29.94
C ASP A 220 -23.13 -32.09 -30.10
#